data_AF-A0A969GLH1-F1
#
_entry.id   AF-A0A969GLH1-F1
#
_cell.length_a   1.000
_cell.length_b   1.000
_cell.length_c   1.000
_cell.angle_alpha   90.00
_cell.angle_beta   90.00
_cell.angle_gamma   90.00
#
_symmetry.space_group_name_H-M   'P 1'
#
loop_
_entity.id
_entity.type
_entity.pdbx_description
1 polymer ?
#
loop_
_entity_poly.entity_id
_entity_poly.type
_entity_poly.pdbx_seq_one_letter_code
_entity_poly.pdbx_strand_id
1 'polypeptide(L)'
;VLLAFAGGSIHAIIAFTLLMGASQGVITIVRGAVPLALFGAAGFGSVLGVLATPILIVNAISPTLFAMIVDRWGWDIARMVLIAIAAASFVAMEIMSTWYERRRR
;
A
#
# COMPACT_ATOMS: atom_id res chain seq x y z
N VAL A 1 -6.22 -8.47 10.33
CA VAL A 1 -7.36 -8.90 11.18
C VAL A 1 -7.20 -10.35 11.61
N LEU A 2 -7.14 -11.34 10.71
CA LEU A 2 -6.97 -12.75 11.08
C LEU A 2 -5.79 -13.02 12.03
N LEU A 3 -4.59 -12.49 11.76
CA LEU A 3 -3.43 -12.66 12.66
C LEU A 3 -3.58 -11.96 14.01
N ALA A 4 -4.31 -10.86 14.09
CA ALA A 4 -4.52 -10.12 15.34
C ALA A 4 -5.43 -10.88 16.32
N PHE A 5 -6.31 -11.74 15.81
CA PHE A 5 -7.22 -12.58 16.61
C PHE A 5 -6.78 -14.06 16.69
N ALA A 6 -5.70 -14.45 16.02
CA ALA A 6 -5.27 -15.84 15.89
C ALA A 6 -4.67 -16.44 17.18
N GLY A 7 -4.26 -15.62 18.15
CA GLY A 7 -3.70 -16.09 19.43
C GLY A 7 -2.49 -17.03 19.30
N GLY A 8 -1.77 -17.01 18.16
CA GLY A 8 -0.65 -17.91 17.88
C GLY A 8 -1.01 -19.26 17.26
N SER A 9 -2.27 -19.50 16.86
CA SER A 9 -2.67 -20.75 16.20
C SER A 9 -2.01 -20.91 14.82
N ILE A 10 -1.21 -21.97 14.67
CA ILE A 10 -0.50 -22.31 13.42
C ILE A 10 -1.44 -22.43 12.21
N HIS A 11 -2.64 -22.98 12.41
CA HIS A 11 -3.64 -23.15 11.37
C HIS A 11 -4.14 -21.80 10.83
N ALA A 12 -4.34 -20.82 11.72
CA ALA A 12 -4.76 -19.48 11.34
C ALA A 12 -3.63 -18.72 10.60
N ILE A 13 -2.37 -18.94 10.99
CA ILE A 13 -1.21 -18.38 10.30
C ILE A 13 -1.10 -18.94 8.87
N ILE A 14 -1.24 -20.26 8.71
CA ILE A 14 -1.24 -20.92 7.40
C ILE A 14 -2.37 -20.39 6.53
N ALA A 15 -3.60 -20.38 7.05
CA ALA A 15 -4.77 -19.88 6.33
C ALA A 15 -4.60 -18.41 5.90
N PHE A 16 -4.14 -17.54 6.81
CA PHE A 16 -3.86 -16.14 6.49
C PHE A 16 -2.80 -16.00 5.40
N THR A 17 -1.70 -16.75 5.51
CA THR A 17 -0.58 -16.67 4.55
C THR A 17 -1.03 -17.13 3.16
N LEU A 18 -1.80 -18.21 3.07
CA LEU A 18 -2.36 -18.70 1.80
C LEU A 18 -3.31 -17.69 1.18
N LEU A 19 -4.26 -17.16 1.96
CA LEU A 19 -5.24 -16.19 1.47
C LEU A 19 -4.60 -14.86 1.05
N MET A 20 -3.66 -14.36 1.85
CA MET A 20 -2.91 -13.16 1.53
C MET A 20 -2.03 -13.36 0.30
N GLY A 21 -1.34 -14.50 0.22
CA GLY A 21 -0.52 -14.86 -0.94
C GLY A 21 -1.34 -14.93 -2.22
N ALA A 22 -2.50 -15.62 -2.19
CA ALA A 22 -3.42 -15.69 -3.31
C ALA A 22 -3.93 -14.30 -3.71
N SER A 23 -4.33 -13.48 -2.74
CA SER A 23 -4.83 -12.12 -2.98
C SER A 23 -3.76 -11.23 -3.62
N GLN A 24 -2.52 -11.27 -3.11
CA GLN A 24 -1.39 -10.51 -3.68
C GLN A 24 -1.00 -11.00 -5.07
N GLY A 25 -1.07 -12.30 -5.33
CA GLY A 25 -0.85 -12.88 -6.66
C GLY A 25 -1.84 -12.32 -7.69
N VAL A 26 -3.14 -12.33 -7.37
CA VAL A 26 -4.18 -11.76 -8.25
C VAL A 26 -3.95 -10.26 -8.48
N ILE A 27 -3.68 -9.49 -7.43
CA ILE A 27 -3.41 -8.04 -7.55
C ILE A 27 -2.23 -7.76 -8.49
N THR A 28 -1.18 -8.57 -8.44
CA THR A 28 0.02 -8.40 -9.28
C THR A 28 -0.30 -8.60 -10.75
N ILE A 29 -1.14 -9.59 -11.09
CA ILE A 29 -1.59 -9.83 -12.47
C ILE A 29 -2.49 -8.68 -12.94
N VAL A 30 -3.50 -8.32 -12.13
CA VAL A 30 -4.50 -7.29 -12.46
C VAL A 30 -3.83 -5.93 -12.69
N ARG A 31 -2.84 -5.55 -11.87
CA ARG A 31 -2.09 -4.30 -12.04
C ARG A 31 -1.32 -4.22 -13.35
N GLY A 32 -0.94 -5.35 -13.95
CA GLY A 32 -0.34 -5.40 -15.29
C GLY A 32 -1.39 -5.40 -16.40
N ALA A 33 -2.42 -6.22 -16.26
CA ALA A 33 -3.43 -6.42 -17.30
C ALA A 33 -4.36 -5.21 -17.48
N VAL A 34 -4.79 -4.56 -16.39
CA VAL A 34 -5.77 -3.44 -16.45
C VAL A 34 -5.21 -2.23 -17.19
N PRO A 35 -4.01 -1.70 -16.88
CA PRO A 35 -3.50 -0.55 -17.62
C PRO A 35 -3.11 -0.92 -19.05
N LEU A 36 -2.69 -2.17 -19.31
CA LEU A 36 -2.43 -2.63 -20.68
C LEU A 36 -3.71 -2.64 -21.53
N ALA A 37 -4.82 -3.10 -20.96
CA ALA A 37 -6.12 -3.09 -21.63
C ALA A 37 -6.67 -1.66 -21.84
N LEU A 38 -6.40 -0.74 -20.92
CA LEU A 38 -6.88 0.65 -21.00
C LEU A 38 -6.03 1.56 -21.88
N PHE A 39 -4.70 1.40 -21.87
CA PHE A 39 -3.76 2.31 -22.52
C PHE A 39 -3.04 1.70 -23.74
N GLY A 40 -3.16 0.39 -23.96
CA GLY A 40 -2.48 -0.32 -25.04
C GLY A 40 -0.96 -0.42 -24.87
N ALA A 41 -0.30 -1.20 -25.75
CA ALA A 41 1.12 -1.53 -25.62
C ALA A 41 2.07 -0.32 -25.80
N ALA A 42 1.68 0.66 -26.62
CA ALA A 42 2.55 1.78 -26.98
C ALA A 42 2.80 2.78 -25.82
N GLY A 43 1.83 2.93 -24.90
CA GLY A 43 1.91 3.87 -23.77
C GLY A 43 1.95 3.21 -22.39
N PHE A 44 1.73 1.90 -22.30
CA PHE A 44 1.67 1.19 -21.01
C PHE A 44 2.94 1.36 -20.17
N GLY A 45 4.12 1.16 -20.78
CA GLY A 45 5.40 1.25 -20.08
C GLY A 45 5.71 2.64 -19.53
N SER A 46 5.33 3.70 -20.26
CA SER A 46 5.56 5.09 -19.82
C SER A 46 4.58 5.49 -18.70
N VAL A 47 3.30 5.16 -18.83
CA VAL A 47 2.30 5.43 -17.78
C VAL A 47 2.63 4.66 -16.51
N LEU A 48 2.97 3.37 -16.63
CA LEU A 48 3.35 2.56 -15.49
C LEU A 48 4.65 3.05 -14.85
N GLY A 49 5.65 3.42 -15.66
CA GLY A 49 6.91 3.98 -15.18
C GLY A 49 6.71 5.25 -14.37
N VAL A 50 5.98 6.24 -14.92
CA VAL A 50 5.69 7.51 -14.23
C VAL A 50 4.96 7.32 -12.92
N LEU A 51 4.04 6.35 -12.84
CA LEU A 51 3.33 6.02 -11.59
C LEU A 51 4.22 5.26 -10.60
N ALA A 52 5.05 4.32 -11.09
CA ALA A 52 5.87 3.46 -10.25
C ALA A 52 7.06 4.22 -9.65
N THR A 53 7.68 5.15 -10.37
CA THR A 53 8.86 5.90 -9.90
C THR A 53 8.67 6.55 -8.53
N PRO A 54 7.67 7.41 -8.28
CA PRO A 54 7.50 8.04 -6.97
C PRO A 54 7.18 7.01 -5.87
N ILE A 55 6.39 5.99 -6.20
CA ILE A 55 6.04 4.91 -5.28
C ILE A 55 7.30 4.16 -4.84
N LEU A 56 8.19 3.82 -5.77
CA LEU A 56 9.43 3.10 -5.48
C LEU A 56 10.40 3.94 -4.66
N ILE A 57 10.53 5.24 -4.96
CA ILE A 57 11.36 6.16 -4.18
C ILE A 57 10.87 6.23 -2.73
N VAL A 58 9.57 6.43 -2.52
CA VAL A 58 8.99 6.48 -1.18
C VAL A 58 9.19 5.15 -0.44
N ASN A 59 8.93 4.01 -1.10
CA ASN A 59 9.13 2.69 -0.50
C ASN A 59 10.59 2.40 -0.15
N ALA A 60 11.55 2.90 -0.94
CA ALA A 60 12.96 2.72 -0.65
C ALA A 60 13.41 3.54 0.57
N ILE A 61 12.91 4.77 0.71
CA ILE A 61 13.31 5.66 1.81
C ILE A 61 12.56 5.33 3.12
N SER A 62 11.34 4.81 3.03
CA SER A 62 10.46 4.59 4.19
C SER A 62 11.09 3.74 5.31
N PRO A 63 11.68 2.55 5.05
CA PRO A 63 12.27 1.73 6.11
C PRO A 63 13.45 2.42 6.81
N THR A 64 14.30 3.10 6.05
CA THR A 64 15.47 3.82 6.58
C THR A 64 15.03 5.00 7.45
N LEU A 65 14.08 5.82 6.97
CA LEU A 65 13.51 6.91 7.76
C LEU A 65 12.88 6.40 9.06
N PHE A 66 12.09 5.33 8.97
CA PHE A 66 11.45 4.74 10.14
C PHE A 66 12.46 4.22 11.17
N ALA A 67 13.49 3.50 10.72
CA ALA A 67 14.57 3.03 11.58
C ALA A 67 15.30 4.20 12.27
N MET A 68 15.64 5.25 11.52
CA MET A 68 16.27 6.46 12.08
C MET A 68 15.40 7.15 13.14
N ILE A 69 14.08 7.14 12.96
CA ILE A 69 13.14 7.71 13.94
C ILE A 69 13.12 6.87 15.22
N VAL A 70 13.08 5.54 15.08
CA VAL A 70 13.13 4.61 16.22
C VAL A 70 14.43 4.77 16.99
N ASP A 71 15.58 4.85 16.31
CA ASP A 71 16.89 4.97 16.96
C ASP A 71 17.07 6.29 17.73
N ARG A 72 16.52 7.40 17.21
CA ARG A 72 16.68 8.73 17.84
C ARG A 72 15.64 9.07 18.88
N TRP A 73 14.39 8.68 18.67
CA TRP A 73 13.23 9.12 19.46
C TRP A 73 12.47 7.97 20.13
N GLY A 74 12.90 6.73 19.89
CA GLY A 74 12.29 5.55 20.48
C GLY A 74 10.98 5.11 19.82
N TRP A 75 10.49 3.95 20.25
CA TRP A 75 9.32 3.29 19.68
C TRP A 75 8.00 4.07 19.88
N ASP A 76 7.84 4.76 21.00
CA ASP A 76 6.61 5.49 21.31
C ASP A 76 6.36 6.68 20.39
N ILE A 77 7.41 7.36 19.95
CA ILE A 77 7.32 8.46 18.99
C ILE A 77 7.17 7.90 17.58
N ALA A 78 7.95 6.87 17.22
CA ALA A 78 7.87 6.22 15.90
C ALA A 78 6.46 5.69 15.57
N ARG A 79 5.79 5.05 16.54
CA ARG A 79 4.40 4.57 16.36
C ARG A 79 3.42 5.73 16.14
N MET A 80 3.58 6.86 16.84
CA MET A 80 2.70 8.01 16.69
C MET A 80 2.85 8.64 15.31
N VAL A 81 4.09 8.75 14.82
CA VAL A 81 4.38 9.19 13.45
C VAL A 81 3.71 8.27 12.43
N LEU A 82 3.81 6.95 12.61
CA LEU A 82 3.17 5.98 11.71
C LEU A 82 1.65 6.13 11.67
N ILE A 83 1.02 6.27 12.85
CA ILE A 83 -0.44 6.49 12.96
C ILE A 83 -0.84 7.82 12.30
N ALA A 84 -0.07 8.89 12.52
CA ALA A 84 -0.34 10.19 11.92
C ALA A 84 -0.25 10.14 10.38
N ILE A 85 0.77 9.48 9.82
CA ILE A 85 0.92 9.29 8.36
C ILE A 85 -0.23 8.44 7.81
N ALA A 86 -0.64 7.38 8.52
CA ALA A 86 -1.77 6.54 8.11
C ALA A 86 -3.09 7.32 8.10
N ALA A 87 -3.34 8.12 9.13
CA ALA A 87 -4.52 8.98 9.22
C ALA A 87 -4.51 10.04 8.10
N ALA A 88 -3.38 10.70 7.84
CA ALA A 88 -3.24 11.64 6.74
C ALA A 88 -3.51 10.98 5.38
N SER A 89 -3.00 9.76 5.17
CA SER A 89 -3.24 8.99 3.95
C SER A 89 -4.71 8.63 3.76
N PHE A 90 -5.39 8.25 4.85
CA PHE A 90 -6.83 7.97 4.85
C PHE A 90 -7.63 9.23 4.46
N VAL A 91 -7.33 10.38 5.08
CA VAL A 91 -7.97 11.65 4.75
C VAL A 91 -7.73 12.05 3.29
N ALA A 92 -6.51 11.88 2.78
CA ALA A 92 -6.20 12.16 1.38
C ALA A 92 -7.01 11.27 0.41
N MET A 93 -7.18 9.98 0.73
CA MET A 93 -8.03 9.08 -0.05
C MET A 93 -9.50 9.50 -0.04
N GLU A 94 -10.05 9.87 1.12
CA GLU A 94 -11.42 10.36 1.23
C GLU A 94 -11.64 11.67 0.46
N ILE A 95 -10.69 12.60 0.52
CA ILE A 95 -10.74 13.84 -0.27
C ILE A 95 -10.74 13.52 -1.77
N MET A 96 -9.87 12.61 -2.22
CA MET A 96 -9.82 12.21 -3.63
C MET A 96 -11.11 11.51 -4.07
N SER A 97 -11.65 10.61 -3.23
CA SER A 97 -12.90 9.89 -3.47
C SER A 97 -14.08 10.85 -3.62
N THR A 98 -14.24 11.76 -2.65
CA THR A 98 -15.32 12.76 -2.67
C THR A 98 -15.17 13.77 -3.80
N TRP A 99 -13.95 14.11 -4.21
CA TRP A 99 -13.71 14.93 -5.40
C TRP A 99 -14.11 14.19 -6.68
N TYR A 100 -13.79 12.90 -6.78
CA TYR A 100 -14.14 12.08 -7.95
C TYR A 100 -15.66 11.90 -8.08
N GLU A 101 -16.37 11.66 -6.98
CA GLU A 101 -17.84 11.56 -6.97
C GLU A 101 -18.52 12.87 -7.40
N ARG A 102 -18.01 14.03 -6.95
CA ARG A 102 -18.54 15.34 -7.36
C ARG A 102 -18.31 15.66 -8.83
N ARG A 103 -17.24 15.13 -9.43
CA ARG A 103 -16.87 15.40 -10.82
C ARG A 103 -17.53 14.42 -11.81
N ARG A 104 -18.11 13.33 -11.29
CA ARG A 104 -18.86 12.33 -12.05
C ARG A 104 -20.37 12.61 -12.08
N ARG A 105 -20.89 13.45 -11.18
CA ARG A 105 -22.24 14.03 -11.27
C ARG A 105 -22.23 15.26 -12.17
#